data_AF-A0A8H3LU64-F1
#
_entry.id   AF-A0A8H3LU64-F1
#
_cell.length_a   1.000
_cell.length_b   1.000
_cell.length_c   1.000
_cell.angle_alpha   90.00
_cell.angle_beta   90.00
_cell.angle_gamma   90.00
#
_symmetry.space_group_name_H-M   'P 1'
#
loop_
_entity.id
_entity.type
_entity.pdbx_description
1 polymer ?
#
loop_
_entity_poly.entity_id
_entity_poly.type
_entity_poly.pdbx_seq_one_letter_code
_entity_poly.pdbx_strand_id
1 'polypeptide(L)'
;MLRYIYTGELNLNKQSGEDILGLLVASDELLIEELYNYIQDYLIVKPKIWMKNRFTLVFHTAFKLAGCKKLQDYCLESICKNFYSFITTKDFLSLDKDILYELLKRDDLRIEEDIAWDYLIKWGINQTHGLGSENNDRTRWNDENYEALKKTLNLFIPLIRFVNILSDNFFDKVQPYKDIIPERIYKEFKIFIIINIT
;
A
#
# COMPACT_ATOMS: atom_id res chain seq x y z
N MET A 1 -17.49 -23.12 12.68
CA MET A 1 -17.08 -22.58 13.98
C MET A 1 -17.52 -23.47 15.14
N LEU A 2 -18.81 -23.56 15.47
CA LEU A 2 -19.30 -24.32 16.65
C LEU A 2 -18.74 -25.75 16.72
N ARG A 3 -18.81 -26.52 15.63
CA ARG A 3 -18.23 -27.88 15.60
C ARG A 3 -16.76 -27.91 16.03
N TYR A 4 -15.94 -26.98 15.56
CA TYR A 4 -14.52 -26.91 15.96
C TYR A 4 -14.37 -26.63 17.46
N ILE A 5 -15.18 -25.73 18.03
CA ILE A 5 -15.16 -25.44 19.47
C ILE A 5 -15.48 -26.70 20.30
N TYR A 6 -16.44 -27.51 19.85
CA TYR A 6 -16.86 -28.72 20.57
C TYR A 6 -15.97 -29.94 20.32
N THR A 7 -15.37 -30.07 19.14
CA THR A 7 -14.67 -31.30 18.73
C THR A 7 -13.18 -31.12 18.43
N GLY A 8 -12.67 -29.90 18.34
CA GLY A 8 -11.32 -29.59 17.88
C GLY A 8 -11.07 -29.90 16.40
N GLU A 9 -12.07 -30.38 15.66
CA GLU A 9 -11.92 -30.82 14.27
C GLU A 9 -12.45 -29.79 13.29
N LEU A 10 -11.69 -29.55 12.22
CA LEU A 10 -12.10 -28.69 11.11
C LEU A 10 -11.66 -29.27 9.77
N ASN A 11 -12.58 -29.30 8.81
CA ASN A 11 -12.28 -29.69 7.44
C ASN A 11 -12.54 -28.52 6.48
N LEU A 12 -11.47 -27.80 6.13
CA LEU A 12 -11.51 -26.65 5.22
C LEU A 12 -11.64 -27.05 3.73
N ASN A 13 -11.28 -28.27 3.35
CA ASN A 13 -11.30 -28.71 1.95
C ASN A 13 -12.71 -28.75 1.33
N LYS A 14 -13.75 -28.77 2.16
CA LYS A 14 -15.16 -28.79 1.75
C LYS A 14 -15.84 -27.42 1.83
N GLN A 15 -15.14 -26.39 2.30
CA GLN A 15 -15.68 -25.05 2.50
C GLN A 15 -15.37 -24.17 1.28
N SER A 16 -16.24 -23.21 0.97
CA SER A 16 -15.90 -22.18 -0.01
C SER A 16 -14.79 -21.28 0.55
N GLY A 17 -14.02 -20.60 -0.32
CA GLY A 17 -12.98 -19.69 0.19
C GLY A 17 -13.59 -18.51 0.96
N GLU A 18 -14.78 -18.07 0.59
CA GLU A 18 -15.56 -17.07 1.31
C GLU A 18 -15.93 -17.55 2.73
N ASP A 19 -16.35 -18.81 2.88
CA ASP A 19 -16.61 -19.41 4.21
C ASP A 19 -15.31 -19.49 5.05
N ILE A 20 -14.19 -19.84 4.42
CA ILE A 20 -12.89 -19.90 5.09
C ILE A 20 -12.45 -18.52 5.57
N LEU A 21 -12.68 -17.49 4.77
CA LEU A 21 -12.40 -16.10 5.13
C LEU A 21 -13.32 -15.62 6.27
N GLY A 22 -14.61 -16.02 6.24
CA GLY A 22 -15.53 -15.77 7.34
C GLY A 22 -15.11 -16.49 8.63
N LEU A 23 -14.57 -17.71 8.53
CA LEU A 23 -13.99 -18.41 9.67
C LEU A 23 -12.76 -17.69 10.22
N LEU A 24 -11.92 -17.08 9.38
CA LEU A 24 -10.78 -16.29 9.83
C LEU A 24 -11.23 -15.11 10.70
N VAL A 25 -12.21 -14.34 10.21
CA VAL A 25 -12.80 -13.21 10.95
C VAL A 25 -13.41 -13.68 12.27
N ALA A 26 -14.24 -14.72 12.25
CA ALA A 26 -14.84 -15.24 13.47
C ALA A 26 -13.80 -15.81 14.47
N SER A 27 -12.66 -16.31 13.99
CA SER A 27 -11.59 -16.80 14.87
C SER A 27 -10.85 -15.67 15.57
N ASP A 28 -10.68 -14.52 14.89
CA ASP A 28 -10.14 -13.29 15.45
C ASP A 28 -11.10 -12.74 16.53
N GLU A 29 -12.39 -12.61 16.19
CA GLU A 29 -13.43 -12.10 17.11
C GLU A 29 -13.59 -12.95 18.38
N LEU A 30 -13.44 -14.27 18.25
CA LEU A 30 -13.53 -15.22 19.36
C LEU A 30 -12.18 -15.46 20.07
N LEU A 31 -11.10 -14.80 19.64
CA LEU A 31 -9.75 -14.94 20.18
C LEU A 31 -9.23 -16.39 20.16
N ILE A 32 -9.55 -17.14 19.11
CA ILE A 32 -9.11 -18.54 18.92
C ILE A 32 -7.82 -18.53 18.08
N GLU A 33 -6.70 -18.20 18.71
CA GLU A 33 -5.41 -17.97 18.04
C GLU A 33 -4.91 -19.17 17.21
N GLU A 34 -5.09 -20.39 17.72
CA GLU A 34 -4.65 -21.61 17.01
C GLU A 34 -5.37 -21.74 15.66
N LEU A 35 -6.70 -21.60 15.68
CA LEU A 35 -7.53 -21.65 14.48
C LEU A 35 -7.23 -20.48 13.55
N TYR A 36 -7.09 -19.29 14.11
CA TYR A 36 -6.78 -18.08 13.34
C TYR A 36 -5.47 -18.23 12.56
N ASN A 37 -4.41 -18.70 13.21
CA ASN A 37 -3.12 -18.95 12.58
C ASN A 37 -3.19 -20.07 11.53
N TYR A 38 -3.90 -21.16 11.84
CA TYR A 38 -4.10 -22.28 10.91
C TYR A 38 -4.82 -21.84 9.62
N ILE A 39 -5.85 -21.00 9.73
CA ILE A 39 -6.59 -20.51 8.56
C ILE A 39 -5.71 -19.59 7.69
N GLN A 40 -4.90 -18.72 8.28
CA GLN A 40 -3.94 -17.90 7.51
C GLN A 40 -3.00 -18.77 6.68
N ASP A 41 -2.37 -19.78 7.31
CA ASP A 41 -1.46 -20.69 6.62
C ASP A 41 -2.18 -21.48 5.50
N TYR A 42 -3.42 -21.91 5.75
CA TYR A 42 -4.23 -22.61 4.77
C TYR A 42 -4.52 -21.73 3.54
N LEU A 43 -4.96 -20.49 3.75
CA LEU A 43 -5.28 -19.54 2.67
C LEU A 43 -4.05 -19.22 1.81
N ILE A 44 -2.87 -19.13 2.41
CA ILE A 44 -1.61 -18.85 1.70
C ILE A 44 -1.20 -20.04 0.82
N VAL A 45 -1.33 -21.28 1.32
CA VAL A 45 -0.77 -22.47 0.65
C VAL A 45 -1.71 -23.11 -0.37
N LYS A 46 -2.99 -23.31 0.00
CA LYS A 46 -3.86 -24.29 -0.67
C LYS A 46 -4.68 -23.70 -1.82
N PRO A 47 -5.53 -22.68 -1.62
CA PRO A 47 -6.46 -22.25 -2.67
C PRO A 47 -5.87 -21.13 -3.55
N LYS A 48 -4.71 -21.34 -4.19
CA LYS A 48 -4.01 -20.30 -4.98
C LYS A 48 -4.87 -19.65 -6.07
N ILE A 49 -5.70 -20.44 -6.77
CA ILE A 49 -6.57 -19.92 -7.84
C ILE A 49 -7.67 -19.04 -7.25
N TRP A 50 -8.35 -19.51 -6.20
CA TRP A 50 -9.41 -18.72 -5.55
C TRP A 50 -8.83 -17.44 -4.94
N MET A 51 -7.68 -17.53 -4.26
CA MET A 51 -6.96 -16.37 -3.72
C MET A 51 -6.64 -15.34 -4.80
N LYS A 52 -6.18 -15.77 -5.98
CA LYS A 52 -5.91 -14.87 -7.10
C LYS A 52 -7.20 -14.21 -7.62
N ASN A 53 -8.28 -14.96 -7.73
CA ASN A 53 -9.57 -14.46 -8.23
C ASN A 53 -10.31 -13.55 -7.24
N ARG A 54 -10.04 -13.72 -5.94
CA ARG A 54 -10.65 -12.96 -4.83
C ARG A 54 -9.64 -12.08 -4.09
N PHE A 55 -8.55 -11.71 -4.75
CA PHE A 55 -7.44 -11.00 -4.13
C PHE A 55 -7.90 -9.76 -3.36
N THR A 56 -8.69 -8.88 -3.99
CA THR A 56 -9.22 -7.65 -3.37
C THR A 56 -10.02 -7.93 -2.09
N LEU A 57 -10.86 -8.97 -2.09
CA LEU A 57 -11.66 -9.35 -0.92
C LEU A 57 -10.76 -9.81 0.24
N VAL A 58 -9.79 -10.69 -0.06
CA VAL A 58 -8.85 -11.21 0.94
C VAL A 58 -7.97 -10.09 1.47
N PHE A 59 -7.47 -9.23 0.59
CA PHE A 59 -6.68 -8.06 0.91
C PHE A 59 -7.38 -7.15 1.92
N HIS A 60 -8.57 -6.66 1.58
CA HIS A 60 -9.32 -5.79 2.48
C HIS A 60 -9.68 -6.47 3.80
N THR A 61 -9.94 -7.78 3.80
CA THR A 61 -10.24 -8.50 5.03
C THR A 61 -9.00 -8.63 5.92
N ALA A 62 -7.87 -9.03 5.35
CA ALA A 62 -6.61 -9.17 6.09
C ALA A 62 -6.16 -7.85 6.72
N PHE A 63 -6.31 -6.73 6.01
CA PHE A 63 -5.92 -5.41 6.52
C PHE A 63 -6.88 -4.81 7.54
N LYS A 64 -8.12 -5.31 7.63
CA LYS A 64 -9.04 -4.97 8.74
C LYS A 64 -8.68 -5.70 10.04
N LEU A 65 -8.02 -6.85 9.94
CA LEU A 65 -7.66 -7.70 11.06
C LEU A 65 -6.20 -7.40 11.47
N ALA A 66 -6.00 -6.59 12.50
CA ALA A 66 -4.66 -6.12 12.91
C ALA A 66 -3.64 -7.26 13.17
N GLY A 67 -4.12 -8.41 13.67
CA GLY A 67 -3.31 -9.60 13.95
C GLY A 67 -2.98 -10.47 12.72
N CYS A 68 -3.50 -10.15 11.53
CA CYS A 68 -3.46 -11.04 10.36
C CYS A 68 -2.14 -10.92 9.57
N LYS A 69 -1.01 -10.89 10.28
CA LYS A 69 0.29 -10.50 9.71
C LYS A 69 0.74 -11.40 8.58
N LYS A 70 0.59 -12.73 8.70
CA LYS A 70 1.02 -13.66 7.64
C LYS A 70 0.26 -13.40 6.34
N LEU A 71 -1.04 -13.15 6.42
CA LEU A 71 -1.87 -12.91 5.25
C LEU A 71 -1.66 -11.51 4.68
N GLN A 72 -1.48 -10.49 5.54
CA GLN A 72 -1.08 -9.14 5.14
C GLN A 72 0.24 -9.17 4.36
N ASP A 73 1.26 -9.85 4.89
CA ASP A 73 2.58 -9.97 4.24
C ASP A 73 2.48 -10.69 2.90
N TYR A 74 1.75 -11.82 2.84
CA TYR A 74 1.50 -12.52 1.58
C TYR A 74 0.80 -11.64 0.54
N CYS A 75 -0.17 -10.85 0.98
CA CYS A 75 -0.90 -9.90 0.14
C CYS A 75 0.03 -8.80 -0.41
N LEU A 76 0.86 -8.20 0.44
CA LEU A 76 1.85 -7.20 0.03
C LEU A 76 2.88 -7.78 -0.93
N GLU A 77 3.44 -8.96 -0.65
CA GLU A 77 4.35 -9.66 -1.56
C GLU A 77 3.72 -9.91 -2.93
N SER A 78 2.43 -10.27 -2.96
CA SER A 78 1.69 -10.51 -4.20
C SER A 78 1.52 -9.24 -5.02
N ILE A 79 1.31 -8.09 -4.35
CA ILE A 79 1.27 -6.77 -4.99
C ILE A 79 2.66 -6.39 -5.50
N CYS A 80 3.72 -6.51 -4.69
CA CYS A 80 5.09 -6.19 -5.08
C CYS A 80 5.52 -6.95 -6.35
N LYS A 81 5.11 -8.22 -6.48
CA LYS A 81 5.39 -9.04 -7.69
C LYS A 81 4.72 -8.52 -8.97
N ASN A 82 3.59 -7.82 -8.86
CA ASN A 82 2.82 -7.30 -10.01
C ASN A 82 2.49 -5.82 -9.84
N PHE A 83 3.41 -5.05 -9.25
CA PHE A 83 3.11 -3.71 -8.75
C PHE A 83 2.66 -2.76 -9.86
N TYR A 84 3.31 -2.81 -11.02
CA TYR A 84 2.93 -2.03 -12.21
C TYR A 84 1.47 -2.24 -12.63
N SER A 85 0.99 -3.48 -12.59
CA SER A 85 -0.41 -3.78 -12.90
C SER A 85 -1.35 -3.28 -11.82
N PHE A 86 -0.90 -3.21 -10.57
CA PHE A 86 -1.71 -2.77 -9.45
C PHE A 86 -1.80 -1.23 -9.38
N ILE A 87 -0.67 -0.54 -9.54
CA ILE A 87 -0.60 0.92 -9.37
C ILE A 87 -1.33 1.70 -10.47
N THR A 88 -1.53 1.08 -11.62
CA THR A 88 -2.32 1.64 -12.73
C THR A 88 -3.84 1.52 -12.51
N THR A 89 -4.28 0.78 -11.51
CA THR A 89 -5.71 0.65 -11.18
C THR A 89 -6.22 1.84 -10.36
N LYS A 90 -7.54 2.05 -10.40
CA LYS A 90 -8.20 3.02 -9.49
C LYS A 90 -8.11 2.60 -8.03
N ASP A 91 -8.02 1.30 -7.77
CA ASP A 91 -7.94 0.71 -6.42
C ASP A 91 -6.71 1.23 -5.66
N PHE A 92 -5.60 1.47 -6.37
CA PHE A 92 -4.40 2.07 -5.78
C PHE A 92 -4.70 3.46 -5.18
N LEU A 93 -5.42 4.32 -5.90
CA LEU A 93 -5.73 5.69 -5.43
C LEU A 93 -6.66 5.70 -4.22
N SER A 94 -7.42 4.63 -4.01
CA SER A 94 -8.30 4.42 -2.86
C SER A 94 -7.66 3.68 -1.69
N LEU A 95 -6.36 3.33 -1.75
CA LEU A 95 -5.69 2.62 -0.67
C LEU A 95 -5.73 3.41 0.63
N ASP A 96 -6.01 2.69 1.72
CA ASP A 96 -5.84 3.22 3.08
C ASP A 96 -4.37 3.60 3.34
N LYS A 97 -4.20 4.66 4.13
CA LYS A 97 -2.89 5.23 4.47
C LYS A 97 -1.90 4.19 5.01
N ASP A 98 -2.37 3.34 5.92
CA ASP A 98 -1.52 2.34 6.58
C ASP A 98 -1.06 1.26 5.61
N ILE A 99 -1.91 0.90 4.65
CA ILE A 99 -1.60 -0.07 3.60
C ILE A 99 -0.53 0.48 2.66
N LEU A 100 -0.70 1.72 2.19
CA LEU A 100 0.28 2.38 1.34
C LEU A 100 1.63 2.53 2.06
N TYR A 101 1.59 2.81 3.37
CA TYR A 101 2.80 2.97 4.18
C TYR A 101 3.58 1.66 4.25
N GLU A 102 2.91 0.55 4.59
CA GLU A 102 3.54 -0.77 4.61
C GLU A 102 4.05 -1.18 3.23
N LEU A 103 3.37 -0.80 2.15
CA LEU A 103 3.81 -1.10 0.78
C LEU A 103 5.11 -0.34 0.42
N LEU A 104 5.18 0.97 0.67
CA LEU A 104 6.34 1.81 0.33
C LEU A 104 7.54 1.56 1.25
N LYS A 105 7.32 1.06 2.47
CA LYS A 105 8.39 0.74 3.42
C LYS A 105 9.19 -0.51 3.03
N ARG A 106 8.66 -1.35 2.14
CA ARG A 106 9.27 -2.64 1.78
C ARG A 106 10.46 -2.48 0.86
N ASP A 107 11.58 -3.12 1.23
CA ASP A 107 12.80 -3.16 0.41
C ASP A 107 12.68 -4.04 -0.84
N ASP A 108 11.74 -4.98 -0.87
CA ASP A 108 11.50 -5.88 -2.00
C ASP A 108 10.55 -5.29 -3.05
N LEU A 109 10.10 -4.05 -2.85
CA LEU A 109 9.35 -3.29 -3.84
C LEU A 109 10.30 -2.85 -4.98
N ARG A 110 10.36 -3.66 -6.04
CA ARG A 110 11.24 -3.43 -7.20
C ARG A 110 10.62 -2.44 -8.19
N ILE A 111 10.55 -1.18 -7.80
CA ILE A 111 10.14 -0.09 -8.67
C ILE A 111 11.15 1.04 -8.67
N GLU A 112 11.17 1.77 -9.76
CA GLU A 112 11.93 2.99 -9.90
C GLU A 112 11.31 4.08 -9.03
N GLU A 113 12.16 4.79 -8.28
CA GLU A 113 11.73 5.76 -7.27
C GLU A 113 11.00 6.96 -7.90
N ASP A 114 11.25 7.25 -9.17
CA ASP A 114 10.53 8.30 -9.90
C ASP A 114 9.09 7.89 -10.21
N ILE A 115 8.83 6.59 -10.39
CA ILE A 115 7.49 6.02 -10.54
C ILE A 115 6.80 5.97 -9.18
N ALA A 116 7.50 5.52 -8.13
CA ALA A 116 6.99 5.53 -6.76
C ALA A 116 6.53 6.94 -6.35
N TRP A 117 7.37 7.94 -6.63
CA TRP A 117 7.08 9.35 -6.38
C TRP A 117 5.83 9.85 -7.14
N ASP A 118 5.77 9.63 -8.45
CA ASP A 118 4.65 10.10 -9.29
C ASP A 118 3.30 9.57 -8.80
N TYR A 119 3.25 8.29 -8.41
CA TYR A 119 2.03 7.70 -7.91
C TYR A 119 1.73 8.04 -6.45
N LEU A 120 2.74 8.25 -5.61
CA LEU A 120 2.53 8.80 -4.27
C LEU A 120 1.88 10.18 -4.35
N ILE A 121 2.31 11.03 -5.30
CA ILE A 121 1.69 12.32 -5.57
C ILE A 121 0.24 12.15 -6.02
N LYS A 122 -0.03 11.27 -6.99
CA LYS A 122 -1.40 11.00 -7.47
C LYS A 122 -2.32 10.52 -6.36
N TRP A 123 -1.84 9.60 -5.51
CA TRP A 123 -2.56 9.15 -4.33
C TRP A 123 -2.79 10.29 -3.33
N GLY A 124 -1.76 11.08 -3.04
CA GLY A 124 -1.85 12.21 -2.11
C GLY A 124 -2.85 13.27 -2.54
N ILE A 125 -2.88 13.62 -3.83
CA ILE A 125 -3.87 14.54 -4.41
C ILE A 125 -5.28 13.98 -4.25
N ASN A 126 -5.47 12.69 -4.57
CA ASN A 126 -6.77 12.03 -4.45
C ASN A 126 -7.28 11.98 -3.00
N GLN A 127 -6.38 11.80 -2.03
CA GLN A 127 -6.71 11.68 -0.61
C GLN A 127 -6.78 13.03 0.14
N THR A 128 -6.25 14.10 -0.45
CA THR A 128 -6.27 15.42 0.19
C THR A 128 -7.58 16.13 -0.12
N HIS A 129 -8.38 16.38 0.92
CA HIS A 129 -9.64 17.12 0.80
C HIS A 129 -9.41 18.51 0.19
N GLY A 130 -10.16 18.85 -0.85
CA GLY A 130 -10.01 20.10 -1.61
C GLY A 130 -9.07 20.01 -2.82
N LEU A 131 -8.32 18.91 -2.97
CA LEU A 131 -7.45 18.64 -4.13
C LEU A 131 -7.96 17.51 -5.05
N GLY A 132 -8.76 16.58 -4.53
CA GLY A 132 -9.29 15.44 -5.28
C GLY A 132 -10.06 15.81 -6.56
N SER A 133 -10.08 14.87 -7.54
CA SER A 133 -10.64 14.82 -8.93
C SER A 133 -10.93 16.09 -9.74
N GLU A 134 -11.27 17.21 -9.13
CA GLU A 134 -11.58 18.50 -9.75
C GLU A 134 -10.36 19.43 -9.84
N ASN A 135 -9.23 19.12 -9.18
CA ASN A 135 -8.08 20.03 -9.07
C ASN A 135 -6.70 19.42 -9.44
N ASN A 136 -6.64 18.60 -10.50
CA ASN A 136 -5.37 18.11 -11.07
C ASN A 136 -4.52 19.22 -11.74
N ASP A 137 -5.08 20.43 -11.87
CA ASP A 137 -4.41 21.58 -12.45
C ASP A 137 -3.68 22.39 -11.37
N ARG A 138 -2.39 22.10 -11.20
CA ARG A 138 -1.52 22.79 -10.24
C ARG A 138 -1.45 24.31 -10.43
N THR A 139 -1.80 24.84 -11.62
CA THR A 139 -1.78 26.28 -11.87
C THR A 139 -2.80 27.04 -11.01
N ARG A 140 -3.78 26.34 -10.43
CA ARG A 140 -4.83 26.88 -9.56
C ARG A 140 -4.53 26.71 -8.08
N TRP A 141 -3.42 26.08 -7.73
CA TRP A 141 -3.07 25.80 -6.35
C TRP A 141 -2.51 27.05 -5.66
N ASN A 142 -2.98 27.29 -4.44
CA ASN A 142 -2.44 28.27 -3.52
C ASN A 142 -1.58 27.59 -2.44
N ASP A 143 -0.99 28.36 -1.53
CA ASP A 143 -0.13 27.83 -0.47
C ASP A 143 -0.87 26.85 0.48
N GLU A 144 -2.16 27.09 0.74
CA GLU A 144 -2.98 26.21 1.58
C GLU A 144 -3.15 24.82 0.96
N ASN A 145 -3.29 24.75 -0.36
CA ASN A 145 -3.35 23.48 -1.10
C ASN A 145 -2.05 22.68 -0.94
N TYR A 146 -0.89 23.32 -1.11
CA TYR A 146 0.40 22.66 -0.91
C TYR A 146 0.60 22.22 0.54
N GLU A 147 0.22 23.04 1.52
CA GLU A 147 0.31 22.68 2.94
C GLU A 147 -0.64 21.54 3.31
N ALA A 148 -1.83 21.45 2.71
CA ALA A 148 -2.72 20.31 2.88
C ALA A 148 -2.09 19.02 2.32
N LEU A 149 -1.56 19.07 1.09
CA LEU A 149 -0.91 17.92 0.45
C LEU A 149 0.32 17.46 1.25
N LYS A 150 1.11 18.41 1.74
CA LYS A 150 2.28 18.16 2.60
C LYS A 150 1.88 17.41 3.87
N LYS A 151 0.79 17.80 4.53
CA LYS A 151 0.28 17.09 5.72
C LYS A 151 -0.15 15.66 5.40
N THR A 152 -0.76 15.43 4.23
CA THR A 152 -1.13 14.09 3.77
C THR A 152 0.10 13.22 3.48
N LEU A 153 1.12 13.79 2.85
CA LEU A 153 2.28 13.06 2.35
C LEU A 153 3.47 12.97 3.32
N ASN A 154 3.45 13.72 4.43
CA ASN A 154 4.60 13.88 5.33
C ASN A 154 5.24 12.57 5.81
N LEU A 155 4.45 11.53 6.08
CA LEU A 155 4.92 10.23 6.55
C LEU A 155 5.49 9.35 5.43
N PHE A 156 5.14 9.65 4.18
CA PHE A 156 5.53 8.86 3.02
C PHE A 156 6.75 9.42 2.31
N ILE A 157 6.92 10.75 2.28
CA ILE A 157 8.06 11.40 1.62
C ILE A 157 9.41 10.81 2.08
N PRO A 158 9.65 10.55 3.38
CA PRO A 158 10.91 9.94 3.84
C PRO A 158 11.13 8.49 3.37
N LEU A 159 10.10 7.80 2.88
CA LEU A 159 10.22 6.44 2.35
C LEU A 159 10.74 6.42 0.90
N ILE A 160 10.62 7.53 0.18
CA ILE A 160 11.09 7.66 -1.20
C ILE A 160 12.59 7.95 -1.20
N ARG A 161 13.36 7.13 -1.93
CA ARG A 161 14.82 7.31 -2.05
C ARG A 161 15.12 8.28 -3.17
N PHE A 162 14.95 9.58 -2.90
CA PHE A 162 15.13 10.64 -3.90
C PHE A 162 16.47 10.55 -4.66
N VAL A 163 17.56 10.16 -4.00
CA VAL A 163 18.88 9.97 -4.65
C VAL A 163 18.89 8.95 -5.81
N ASN A 164 17.91 8.06 -5.87
CA ASN A 164 17.76 7.06 -6.93
C ASN A 164 16.77 7.51 -8.03
N ILE A 165 16.18 8.71 -7.92
CA ILE A 165 15.38 9.32 -8.98
C ILE A 165 16.33 9.85 -10.04
N LEU A 166 16.07 9.51 -11.31
CA LEU A 166 16.86 10.00 -12.45
C LEU A 166 16.88 11.53 -12.50
N SER A 167 18.05 12.12 -12.74
CA SER A 167 18.25 13.57 -12.84
C SER A 167 17.31 14.24 -13.84
N ASP A 168 17.07 13.58 -14.98
CA ASP A 168 16.22 14.11 -16.05
C ASP A 168 14.76 14.27 -15.60
N ASN A 169 14.31 13.41 -14.67
CA ASN A 169 12.96 13.46 -14.12
C ASN A 169 12.80 14.47 -12.99
N PHE A 170 13.89 15.06 -12.49
CA PHE A 170 13.85 15.99 -11.36
C PHE A 170 12.99 17.21 -11.65
N PHE A 171 13.28 17.90 -12.77
CA PHE A 171 12.64 19.17 -13.10
C PHE A 171 11.15 19.01 -13.39
N ASP A 172 10.76 17.87 -13.98
CA ASP A 172 9.38 17.65 -14.38
C ASP A 172 8.53 17.03 -13.27
N LYS A 173 9.09 16.09 -12.50
CA LYS A 173 8.33 15.31 -11.51
C LYS A 173 8.49 15.80 -10.07
N VAL A 174 9.70 16.22 -9.67
CA VAL A 174 10.01 16.51 -8.25
C VAL A 174 9.97 18.01 -7.96
N GLN A 175 10.64 18.81 -8.81
CA GLN A 175 10.74 20.26 -8.68
C GLN A 175 9.40 20.99 -8.47
N PRO A 176 8.30 20.61 -9.15
CA PRO A 176 7.03 21.31 -8.98
C PRO A 176 6.40 21.14 -7.58
N TYR A 177 6.85 20.14 -6.82
CA TYR A 177 6.36 19.83 -5.48
C TYR A 177 7.42 20.11 -4.41
N LYS A 178 8.43 20.94 -4.70
CA LYS A 178 9.52 21.25 -3.76
C LYS A 178 9.03 21.70 -2.37
N ASP A 179 7.91 22.42 -2.31
CA ASP A 179 7.42 23.07 -1.08
C ASP A 179 6.79 22.08 -0.09
N ILE A 180 6.41 20.89 -0.57
CA ILE A 180 5.93 19.79 0.29
C ILE A 180 7.06 18.88 0.78
N ILE A 181 8.24 18.94 0.14
CA ILE A 181 9.39 18.09 0.49
C ILE A 181 10.15 18.74 1.65
N PRO A 182 10.51 18.00 2.71
CA PRO A 182 11.35 18.52 3.78
C PRO A 182 12.66 19.11 3.23
N GLU A 183 13.00 20.32 3.69
CA GLU A 183 14.13 21.10 3.15
C GLU A 183 15.45 20.31 3.14
N ARG A 184 15.68 19.50 4.18
CA ARG A 184 16.85 18.61 4.27
C ARG A 184 16.93 17.63 3.11
N ILE A 185 15.85 16.90 2.85
CA ILE A 185 15.77 15.90 1.76
C ILE A 185 15.96 16.59 0.42
N TYR A 186 15.28 17.71 0.21
CA TYR A 186 15.36 18.46 -1.05
C TYR A 186 16.78 19.00 -1.33
N LYS A 187 17.48 19.52 -0.31
CA LYS A 187 18.87 19.98 -0.45
C LYS A 187 19.83 18.83 -0.76
N GLU A 188 19.74 17.71 -0.04
CA GLU A 188 20.56 16.53 -0.27
C GLU A 188 20.39 16.02 -1.71
N PHE A 189 19.15 15.94 -2.19
CA PHE A 189 18.86 15.51 -3.54
C PHE A 189 19.35 16.51 -4.61
N LYS A 190 19.17 17.81 -4.39
CA LYS A 190 19.66 18.85 -5.32
C LYS A 190 21.19 18.82 -5.48
N ILE A 191 21.93 18.61 -4.39
CA ILE A 191 23.39 18.47 -4.42
C ILE A 191 23.79 17.24 -5.25
N PHE A 192 23.11 16.11 -5.04
CA PHE A 192 23.35 14.89 -5.80
C PHE A 192 23.16 15.11 -7.32
N ILE A 193 22.10 15.79 -7.73
CA ILE A 193 21.84 16.07 -9.14
C ILE A 193 22.94 16.96 -9.74
N ILE A 194 23.37 18.01 -9.04
CA ILE A 194 24.42 18.92 -9.53
C ILE A 194 25.73 18.15 -9.77
N ILE A 195 26.10 17.24 -8.86
CA ILE A 195 27.32 16.44 -8.98
C ILE A 195 27.24 15.47 -10.18
N ASN A 196 26.07 14.90 -10.47
CA ASN A 196 25.94 13.90 -11.54
C ASN A 196 25.68 14.50 -12.93
N ILE A 197 25.35 15.78 -13.02
CA ILE A 197 25.20 16.51 -14.30
C ILE A 197 26.51 17.24 -14.71
N THR A 198 27.42 17.50 -13.77
CA THR A 198 28.69 18.22 -14.00
C THR A 198 29.84 17.25 -14.26
#